data_AF-C0D1P2-F1
#
_entry.id   AF-C0D1P2-F1
#
_cell.length_a   1.000
_cell.length_b   1.000
_cell.length_c   1.000
_cell.angle_alpha   90.00
_cell.angle_beta   90.00
_cell.angle_gamma   90.00
#
_symmetry.space_group_name_H-M   'P 1'
#
loop_
_entity.id
_entity.type
_entity.pdbx_description
1 polymer ?
#
loop_
_entity_poly.entity_id
_entity_poly.type
_entity_poly.pdbx_seq_one_letter_code
_entity_poly.pdbx_strand_id
1 'polypeptide(L)'
;NASYRILRSVKNRFGSTNEIGVFEMAEQGLVEVENPSEFMLNGRPEEASGAVVACSLEGTRPILLEVQALVAETSFGMPRRTAAGTDYNRVNLLMAVWRSGAATIWGGWTPT
;
A
#
# COMPACT_ATOMS: atom_id res chain seq x y z
N ASN A 1 -15.24 -7.43 7.74
CA ASN A 1 -15.17 -7.26 6.27
C ASN A 1 -16.09 -6.10 5.90
N ALA A 2 -15.62 -4.86 6.15
CA ALA A 2 -16.40 -3.66 5.88
C ALA A 2 -16.10 -3.20 4.45
N SER A 3 -17.14 -3.10 3.62
CA SER A 3 -17.02 -2.64 2.24
C SER A 3 -17.24 -1.13 2.20
N TYR A 4 -16.17 -0.38 1.97
CA TYR A 4 -16.25 1.08 1.78
C TYR A 4 -16.84 1.44 0.43
N ARG A 5 -17.62 2.51 0.42
CA ARG A 5 -18.17 3.12 -0.78
C ARG A 5 -17.57 4.51 -0.94
N ILE A 6 -17.01 4.75 -2.11
CA ILE A 6 -16.34 6.00 -2.44
C ILE A 6 -17.27 6.82 -3.34
N LEU A 7 -17.60 8.03 -2.90
CA LEU A 7 -18.27 9.04 -3.71
C LEU A 7 -17.24 10.04 -4.22
N ARG A 8 -17.20 10.27 -5.54
CA ARG A 8 -16.31 11.24 -6.16
C ARG A 8 -17.07 12.12 -7.13
N SER A 9 -16.82 13.43 -7.08
CA SER A 9 -17.34 14.35 -8.07
C SER A 9 -16.53 14.30 -9.36
N VAL A 10 -17.13 13.85 -10.46
CA VAL A 10 -16.46 13.81 -11.78
C VAL A 10 -16.47 15.19 -12.45
N LYS A 11 -17.48 16.02 -12.14
CA LYS A 11 -17.63 17.38 -12.67
C LYS A 11 -18.34 18.23 -11.63
N ASN A 12 -17.68 19.29 -11.17
CA ASN A 12 -18.23 20.25 -10.23
C ASN A 12 -18.17 21.63 -10.86
N ARG A 13 -19.32 22.31 -11.01
CA ARG A 13 -19.38 23.68 -11.54
C ARG A 13 -19.31 24.74 -10.45
N PHE A 14 -19.33 24.32 -9.18
CA PHE A 14 -19.45 25.19 -8.01
C PHE A 14 -18.35 24.92 -6.96
N GLY A 15 -17.35 24.10 -7.28
CA GLY A 15 -16.31 23.68 -6.34
C GLY A 15 -15.27 22.73 -6.97
N SER A 16 -14.44 22.10 -6.13
CA SER A 16 -13.39 21.18 -6.57
C SER A 16 -13.97 19.86 -7.11
N THR A 17 -13.27 19.23 -8.06
CA THR A 17 -13.54 17.87 -8.54
C THR A 17 -12.69 16.80 -7.86
N ASN A 18 -11.70 17.22 -7.05
CA ASN A 18 -10.76 16.30 -6.41
C ASN A 18 -11.22 15.87 -5.01
N GLU A 19 -12.44 16.26 -4.62
CA GLU A 19 -13.05 15.85 -3.36
C GLU A 19 -13.57 14.42 -3.47
N ILE A 20 -13.27 13.64 -2.44
CA ILE A 20 -13.68 12.25 -2.30
C ILE A 20 -14.36 12.12 -0.94
N GLY A 21 -15.60 11.66 -0.93
CA GLY A 21 -16.31 11.26 0.27
C GLY A 21 -16.22 9.74 0.43
N VAL A 22 -15.82 9.27 1.61
CA VAL A 22 -15.75 7.84 1.93
C VAL A 22 -16.88 7.51 2.89
N PHE A 23 -17.62 6.43 2.60
CA PHE A 23 -18.79 6.01 3.39
C PHE A 23 -18.74 4.52 3.68
N GLU A 24 -19.25 4.14 4.84
CA GLU A 24 -19.47 2.74 5.24
C GLU A 24 -20.97 2.44 5.34
N MET A 25 -21.37 1.23 4.99
CA MET A 25 -22.76 0.79 5.17
C MET A 25 -22.94 0.20 6.58
N ALA A 26 -23.54 0.96 7.48
CA ALA A 26 -23.97 0.51 8.80
C ALA A 26 -25.45 0.05 8.76
N GLU A 27 -25.96 -0.51 9.87
CA GLU A 27 -27.37 -0.94 9.99
C GLU A 27 -28.37 0.19 9.70
N GLN A 28 -27.99 1.42 10.05
CA GLN A 28 -28.77 2.65 9.87
C GLN A 28 -28.60 3.30 8.48
N GLY A 29 -27.69 2.81 7.63
CA GLY A 29 -27.44 3.35 6.29
C GLY A 29 -25.99 3.71 6.02
N LEU A 30 -25.78 4.65 5.09
CA LEU A 30 -24.44 5.16 4.75
C LEU A 30 -23.98 6.16 5.82
N VAL A 31 -22.88 5.83 6.49
CA VAL A 31 -22.23 6.68 7.49
C VAL A 31 -20.92 7.21 6.89
N GLU A 32 -20.68 8.51 7.05
CA GLU A 32 -19.44 9.15 6.59
C GLU A 32 -18.23 8.66 7.40
N VAL A 33 -17.12 8.44 6.70
CA VAL A 33 -15.84 8.02 7.27
C VAL A 33 -14.89 9.20 7.20
N GLU A 34 -14.73 9.91 8.32
CA GLU A 34 -13.90 11.12 8.40
C GLU A 34 -12.42 10.82 8.14
N ASN A 35 -11.94 9.67 8.61
CA ASN A 35 -10.55 9.25 8.43
C ASN A 35 -10.44 7.84 7.84
N PRO A 36 -10.46 7.71 6.49
CA PRO A 36 -10.34 6.40 5.84
C PRO A 36 -8.98 5.73 6.09
N SER A 37 -7.95 6.49 6.45
CA SER A 37 -6.63 5.95 6.78
C SER A 37 -6.61 5.23 8.12
N GLU A 38 -7.45 5.63 9.07
CA GLU A 38 -7.51 5.04 10.40
C GLU A 38 -7.98 3.58 10.35
N PHE A 39 -8.91 3.21 9.46
CA PHE A 39 -9.31 1.81 9.31
C PHE A 39 -8.23 0.93 8.68
N MET A 40 -7.45 1.45 7.72
CA MET A 40 -6.29 0.73 7.15
C MET A 40 -5.14 0.57 8.15
N LEU A 41 -5.05 1.47 9.14
CA LEU A 41 -4.09 1.40 10.24
C LEU A 41 -4.65 0.59 11.42
N ASN A 42 -5.97 0.54 11.60
CA ASN A 42 -6.63 -0.19 12.67
C ASN A 42 -6.44 -1.70 12.50
N GLY A 43 -5.92 -2.33 13.55
CA GLY A 43 -5.57 -3.75 13.54
C GLY A 43 -4.14 -4.04 13.07
N ARG A 44 -3.36 -3.04 12.65
CA ARG A 44 -1.91 -3.19 12.54
C ARG A 44 -1.28 -3.13 13.94
N PRO A 45 -0.44 -4.10 14.31
CA PRO A 45 0.47 -3.93 15.45
C PRO A 45 1.29 -2.65 15.26
N GLU A 46 1.49 -1.86 16.31
CA GLU A 46 2.26 -0.60 16.26
C GLU A 46 3.67 -0.76 15.65
N GLU A 47 4.22 -1.99 15.67
CA GLU A 47 5.55 -2.32 15.15
C GLU A 47 5.54 -3.29 13.95
N ALA A 48 4.41 -3.46 13.25
CA ALA A 48 4.35 -4.35 12.09
C ALA A 48 5.16 -3.79 10.90
N SER A 49 6.41 -4.21 10.80
CA SER A 49 7.28 -3.95 9.65
C SER A 49 6.88 -4.77 8.43
N GLY A 50 7.26 -4.30 7.24
CA GLY A 50 7.05 -5.02 5.99
C GLY A 50 5.70 -4.79 5.33
N ALA A 51 4.89 -3.84 5.80
CA ALA A 51 3.61 -3.53 5.17
C ALA A 51 3.41 -2.02 4.97
N VAL A 52 3.10 -1.59 3.75
CA VAL A 52 2.90 -0.17 3.38
C VAL A 52 1.60 0.00 2.61
N VAL A 53 0.88 1.08 2.90
CA VAL A 53 -0.34 1.45 2.15
C VAL A 53 0.05 2.43 1.06
N ALA A 54 -0.34 2.13 -0.18
CA ALA A 54 -0.09 2.95 -1.36
C ALA A 54 -1.40 3.23 -2.10
N CYS A 55 -1.53 4.43 -2.66
CA CYS A 55 -2.62 4.73 -3.58
C CYS A 55 -2.19 4.37 -5.01
N SER A 56 -2.97 3.55 -5.69
CA SER A 56 -2.83 3.25 -7.11
C SER A 56 -4.04 3.75 -7.88
N LEU A 57 -3.91 3.86 -9.20
CA LEU A 57 -4.99 4.25 -10.10
C LEU A 57 -5.38 3.05 -10.96
N GLU A 58 -6.63 2.60 -10.85
CA GLU A 58 -7.26 1.75 -11.85
C GLU A 58 -7.97 2.64 -12.87
N GLY A 59 -7.26 2.97 -13.95
CA GLY A 59 -7.70 3.99 -14.91
C GLY A 59 -7.73 5.38 -14.26
N THR A 60 -8.92 5.88 -13.94
CA THR A 60 -9.11 7.15 -13.22
C THR A 60 -9.63 6.98 -11.79
N ARG A 61 -9.81 5.73 -11.33
CA ARG A 61 -10.31 5.42 -9.99
C ARG A 61 -9.12 5.23 -9.04
N PRO A 62 -8.96 6.09 -8.02
CA PRO A 62 -7.97 5.84 -6.97
C PRO A 62 -8.41 4.65 -6.13
N ILE A 63 -7.49 3.72 -5.91
CA ILE A 63 -7.66 2.53 -5.08
C ILE A 63 -6.50 2.50 -4.09
N LEU A 64 -6.83 2.37 -2.82
CA LEU A 64 -5.83 2.12 -1.78
C LEU A 64 -5.48 0.62 -1.78
N LEU A 65 -4.19 0.34 -1.88
CA LEU A 65 -3.63 -1.00 -1.90
C LEU A 65 -2.64 -1.14 -0.75
N GLU A 66 -2.63 -2.30 -0.11
CA GLU A 66 -1.59 -2.65 0.85
C GLU A 66 -0.54 -3.52 0.15
N VAL A 67 0.71 -3.08 0.21
CA VAL A 67 1.87 -3.83 -0.28
C VAL A 67 2.56 -4.45 0.93
N GLN A 68 2.72 -5.76 0.90
CA GLN A 68 3.37 -6.52 1.96
C GLN A 68 4.65 -7.18 1.43
N ALA A 69 5.68 -7.17 2.27
CA ALA A 69 7.00 -7.71 2.01
C ALA A 69 7.53 -8.37 3.28
N LEU A 70 8.03 -9.60 3.12
CA LEU A 70 8.72 -10.33 4.18
C LEU A 70 10.12 -10.65 3.69
N VAL A 71 11.12 -10.18 4.44
CA VAL A 71 12.53 -10.45 4.19
C VAL A 71 13.08 -11.19 5.39
N ALA A 72 13.69 -12.34 5.15
CA ALA A 72 14.35 -13.14 6.16
C ALA A 72 15.70 -13.62 5.63
N GLU A 73 16.66 -13.78 6.54
CA GLU A 73 17.93 -14.44 6.25
C GLU A 73 17.67 -15.90 5.82
N THR A 74 18.49 -16.39 4.90
CA THR A 74 18.34 -17.72 4.33
C THR A 74 19.68 -18.43 4.37
N SER A 75 19.70 -19.63 4.95
CA SER A 75 20.90 -20.47 5.00
C SER A 75 21.14 -21.24 3.69
N PHE A 76 20.25 -21.09 2.69
CA PHE A 76 20.38 -21.71 1.37
C PHE A 76 21.31 -20.90 0.46
N GLY A 77 22.11 -21.60 -0.36
CA GLY A 77 23.06 -20.98 -1.30
C GLY A 77 22.41 -20.08 -2.37
N MET A 78 21.10 -20.21 -2.61
CA MET A 78 20.33 -19.32 -3.49
C MET A 78 19.10 -18.77 -2.74
N PRO A 79 19.00 -17.44 -2.54
CA PRO A 79 17.88 -16.85 -1.83
C PRO A 79 16.59 -16.95 -2.64
N ARG A 80 15.50 -17.40 -1.99
CA ARG A 80 14.18 -17.49 -2.62
C ARG A 80 13.56 -16.10 -2.73
N ARG A 81 13.10 -15.75 -3.93
CA ARG A 81 12.30 -14.55 -4.20
C ARG A 81 10.95 -14.98 -4.75
N THR A 82 9.86 -14.45 -4.20
CA THR A 82 8.52 -14.76 -4.65
C THR A 82 7.70 -13.48 -4.60
N ALA A 83 6.94 -13.22 -5.66
CA ALA A 83 6.07 -12.06 -5.79
C ALA A 83 4.69 -12.53 -6.25
N ALA A 84 3.64 -12.00 -5.63
CA ALA A 84 2.26 -12.25 -6.00
C ALA A 84 1.55 -10.90 -6.17
N GLY A 85 0.69 -10.78 -7.20
CA GLY A 85 -0.03 -9.53 -7.48
C GLY A 85 0.83 -8.38 -8.03
N THR A 86 2.10 -8.63 -8.35
CA THR A 86 3.02 -7.65 -8.96
C THR A 86 3.96 -8.33 -9.96
N ASP A 87 4.60 -7.53 -10.82
CA ASP A 87 5.54 -8.03 -11.81
C ASP A 87 6.87 -8.42 -11.15
N TYR A 88 7.30 -9.67 -11.39
CA TYR A 88 8.50 -10.24 -10.79
C TYR A 88 9.79 -9.49 -11.20
N ASN A 89 9.87 -9.03 -12.46
CA ASN A 89 11.04 -8.30 -12.95
C ASN A 89 11.15 -6.91 -12.30
N ARG A 90 10.03 -6.23 -12.09
CA ARG A 90 9.97 -4.95 -11.34
C ARG A 90 10.43 -5.13 -9.90
N VAL A 91 10.01 -6.20 -9.22
CA VAL A 91 10.50 -6.50 -7.87
C VAL A 91 12.00 -6.73 -7.86
N ASN A 92 12.55 -7.48 -8.82
CA ASN A 92 14.00 -7.69 -8.93
C ASN A 92 14.77 -6.38 -9.18
N LEU A 93 14.24 -5.50 -10.04
CA LEU A 93 14.86 -4.20 -10.31
C LEU A 93 14.82 -3.31 -9.06
N LEU A 94 13.69 -3.25 -8.35
CA LEU A 94 13.58 -2.51 -7.09
C LEU A 94 14.53 -3.06 -6.03
N MET A 95 14.69 -4.38 -5.94
CA MET A 95 15.68 -5.01 -5.05
C MET A 95 17.12 -4.66 -5.42
N ALA A 96 17.44 -4.55 -6.72
CA ALA A 96 18.76 -4.12 -7.18
C ALA A 96 19.02 -2.65 -6.85
N VAL A 97 18.06 -1.76 -7.09
CA VAL A 97 18.12 -0.35 -6.72
C VAL A 97 18.26 -0.20 -5.20
N TRP A 98 17.46 -0.94 -4.43
CA TRP A 98 17.54 -0.92 -2.98
C TRP A 98 18.90 -1.38 -2.48
N ARG A 99 19.47 -2.47 -3.01
CA ARG A 99 20.82 -2.92 -2.63
C ARG A 99 21.92 -1.90 -3.00
N SER A 100 21.84 -1.34 -4.20
CA SER A 100 22.81 -0.34 -4.67
C SER A 100 22.73 0.96 -3.86
N GLY A 101 21.51 1.43 -3.62
CA GLY A 101 21.23 2.59 -2.78
C GLY A 101 21.64 2.32 -1.32
N ALA A 102 21.18 1.22 -0.72
CA ALA A 102 21.48 0.84 0.66
C ALA A 102 22.99 0.71 0.92
N ALA A 103 23.77 0.20 -0.05
CA ALA A 103 25.23 0.18 0.05
C ALA A 103 25.84 1.59 0.20
N THR A 104 25.19 2.61 -0.37
CA THR A 104 25.64 4.01 -0.36
C THR A 104 25.14 4.80 0.86
N ILE A 105 23.91 4.54 1.34
CA ILE A 105 23.28 5.27 2.47
C ILE A 105 23.43 4.58 3.83
N TRP A 106 23.62 3.25 3.88
CA TRP A 106 23.64 2.46 5.13
C TRP A 106 24.97 1.72 5.37
N GLY A 107 26.09 2.26 4.89
CA GLY A 107 27.44 1.83 5.30
C GLY A 107 27.74 0.33 5.15
N GLY A 108 27.18 -0.33 4.14
CA GLY A 108 27.44 -1.76 3.91
C GLY A 108 26.51 -2.71 4.67
N TRP A 109 25.20 -2.46 4.68
CA TRP A 109 24.22 -3.50 5.02
C TRP A 109 24.29 -4.63 3.97
N THR A 110 25.16 -5.60 4.20
CA THR A 110 25.12 -6.92 3.59
C THR A 110 24.29 -7.80 4.50
N PRO A 111 23.13 -8.33 4.08
CA PRO A 111 22.51 -9.42 4.81
C PRO A 111 23.46 -10.62 4.63
N THR A 112 24.25 -10.91 5.66
CA THR A 112 25.02 -12.15 5.80
C THR A 112 24.10 -13.29 6.19
#